data_AF-A0A450SGJ6-F1
#
_entry.id   AF-A0A450SGJ6-F1
#
_cell.length_a   1.000
_cell.length_b   1.000
_cell.length_c   1.000
_cell.angle_alpha   90.00
_cell.angle_beta   90.00
_cell.angle_gamma   90.00
#
_symmetry.space_group_name_H-M   'P 1'
#
loop_
_entity.id
_entity.type
_entity.pdbx_description
1 polymer ?
#
loop_
_entity_poly.entity_id
_entity_poly.type
_entity_poly.pdbx_seq_one_letter_code
_entity_poly.pdbx_strand_id
1 'polypeptide(L)'
;MDIEILIRMIASWFVSPTALAIYRDQEAMRVIYILLFIDIFLMNFVVIRILAVKQFSSHQFSKAEFQRDFLLMELLINFPVTLGVIGTLIAISIATSKAQGSNLSTVMTDNFDAAIVSTVIGGLVYGYCFLLQGLLYRYLHKRHIS
;
A
#
# COMPACT_ATOMS: atom_id res chain seq x y z
N MET A 1 23.91 8.44 -3.05
CA MET A 1 23.23 7.18 -2.72
C MET A 1 22.18 6.96 -3.78
N ASP A 2 22.39 6.01 -4.68
CA ASP A 2 21.49 5.79 -5.83
C ASP A 2 20.08 5.46 -5.34
N ILE A 3 19.07 6.04 -5.99
CA ILE A 3 17.65 5.78 -5.71
C ILE A 3 17.36 4.26 -5.72
N GLU A 4 18.05 3.50 -6.57
CA GLU A 4 18.00 2.04 -6.58
C GLU A 4 18.42 1.39 -5.26
N ILE A 5 19.44 1.93 -4.57
CA ILE A 5 19.93 1.39 -3.29
C ILE A 5 18.89 1.64 -2.21
N LEU A 6 18.30 2.84 -2.16
CA LEU A 6 17.24 3.17 -1.22
C LEU A 6 15.99 2.30 -1.43
N ILE A 7 15.60 2.10 -2.69
CA ILE A 7 14.47 1.24 -3.06
C ILE A 7 14.77 -0.22 -2.72
N ARG A 8 15.99 -0.72 -2.97
CA ARG A 8 16.39 -2.08 -2.57
C ARG A 8 16.40 -2.26 -1.06
N MET A 9 16.82 -1.24 -0.31
CA MET A 9 16.82 -1.28 1.15
C MET A 9 15.40 -1.34 1.70
N ILE A 10 14.51 -0.45 1.23
CA ILE A 10 13.10 -0.43 1.64
C ILE A 10 12.41 -1.72 1.20
N ALA A 11 12.63 -2.19 -0.03
CA ALA A 11 12.13 -3.47 -0.48
C ALA A 11 12.64 -4.60 0.43
N SER A 12 13.93 -4.69 0.72
CA SER A 12 14.48 -5.77 1.57
C SER A 12 13.88 -5.87 2.97
N TRP A 13 13.28 -4.78 3.49
CA TRP A 13 12.59 -4.76 4.78
C TRP A 13 11.14 -5.27 4.71
N PHE A 14 10.51 -5.24 3.53
CA PHE A 14 9.09 -5.59 3.33
C PHE A 14 8.88 -6.76 2.35
N VAL A 15 9.92 -7.18 1.63
CA VAL A 15 9.83 -7.93 0.40
C VAL A 15 10.79 -9.12 0.51
N SER A 16 10.23 -10.32 0.66
CA SER A 16 10.94 -11.59 0.47
C SER A 16 11.82 -11.51 -0.79
N PRO A 17 12.98 -12.19 -0.86
CA PRO A 17 13.81 -12.26 -2.08
C PRO A 17 12.99 -12.55 -3.35
N THR A 18 11.95 -13.38 -3.23
CA THR A 18 10.97 -13.67 -4.29
C THR A 18 10.27 -12.42 -4.78
N ALA A 19 9.77 -11.60 -3.87
CA ALA A 19 9.03 -10.39 -4.17
C ALA A 19 9.93 -9.29 -4.78
N LEU A 20 11.23 -9.30 -4.48
CA LEU A 20 12.21 -8.40 -5.07
C LEU A 20 12.56 -8.82 -6.51
N ALA A 21 12.61 -10.12 -6.79
CA ALA A 21 12.74 -10.64 -8.15
C ALA A 21 11.53 -10.26 -9.00
N ILE A 22 10.31 -10.46 -8.48
CA ILE A 22 9.05 -10.07 -9.14
C ILE A 22 9.02 -8.57 -9.48
N TYR A 23 9.47 -7.71 -8.55
CA TYR A 23 9.57 -6.26 -8.77
C TYR A 23 10.49 -5.88 -9.94
N ARG A 24 11.63 -6.57 -10.09
CA ARG A 24 12.58 -6.30 -11.18
C ARG A 24 12.04 -6.75 -12.52
N ASP A 25 11.48 -7.95 -12.56
CA ASP A 25 11.25 -8.65 -13.82
C ASP A 25 9.86 -8.36 -14.42
N GLN A 26 8.94 -7.76 -13.66
CA GLN A 26 7.59 -7.42 -14.12
C GLN A 26 7.28 -5.92 -13.94
N GLU A 27 7.28 -5.17 -15.05
CA GLU A 27 7.03 -3.72 -15.05
C GLU A 27 5.68 -3.35 -14.41
N ALA A 28 4.62 -4.11 -14.73
CA ALA A 28 3.29 -3.87 -14.15
C ALA A 28 3.27 -4.05 -12.61
N MET A 29 3.99 -5.02 -12.08
CA MET A 29 4.12 -5.21 -10.63
C MET A 29 4.87 -4.07 -9.97
N ARG A 30 5.90 -3.57 -10.66
CA ARG A 30 6.67 -2.40 -10.21
C ARG A 30 5.77 -1.18 -10.00
N VAL A 31 4.88 -0.91 -10.96
CA VAL A 31 3.91 0.19 -10.88
C VAL A 31 3.00 0.01 -9.66
N ILE A 32 2.50 -1.20 -9.42
CA ILE A 32 1.67 -1.49 -8.25
C ILE A 32 2.40 -1.19 -6.94
N TYR A 33 3.65 -1.63 -6.81
CA TYR A 33 4.46 -1.35 -5.63
C TYR A 33 4.73 0.15 -5.43
N ILE A 34 4.97 0.90 -6.50
CA ILE A 34 5.12 2.36 -6.43
C ILE A 34 3.81 3.00 -5.95
N LEU A 35 2.65 2.58 -6.47
CA LEU A 35 1.35 3.10 -6.04
C LEU A 35 1.06 2.77 -4.57
N LEU A 36 1.39 1.56 -4.11
CA LEU A 36 1.27 1.19 -2.69
C LEU A 36 2.16 2.03 -1.79
N PHE A 37 3.38 2.35 -2.24
CA PHE A 37 4.28 3.25 -1.50
C PHE A 37 3.73 4.67 -1.41
N ILE A 38 3.19 5.19 -2.53
CA ILE A 38 2.52 6.50 -2.56
C ILE A 38 1.33 6.51 -1.61
N ASP A 39 0.54 5.44 -1.58
CA ASP A 39 -0.60 5.32 -0.67
C ASP A 39 -0.19 5.41 0.81
N ILE A 40 0.84 4.65 1.21
CA ILE A 40 1.43 4.75 2.57
C ILE A 40 1.88 6.18 2.86
N PHE A 41 2.59 6.81 1.93
CA PHE A 41 3.08 8.17 2.11
C PHE A 41 1.94 9.17 2.32
N LEU A 42 0.91 9.10 1.48
CA LEU A 42 -0.28 9.94 1.60
C LEU A 42 -1.01 9.68 2.92
N MET A 43 -1.19 8.43 3.32
CA MET A 43 -1.85 8.09 4.59
C MET A 43 -1.13 8.69 5.80
N ASN A 44 0.21 8.54 5.85
CA ASN A 44 1.02 9.15 6.90
C ASN A 44 0.93 10.69 6.86
N PHE A 45 0.98 11.29 5.66
CA PHE A 45 0.85 12.73 5.50
C PHE A 45 -0.48 13.26 6.03
N VAL A 46 -1.60 12.61 5.69
CA VAL A 46 -2.94 13.02 6.18
C VAL A 46 -3.02 12.88 7.69
N VAL A 47 -2.50 11.79 8.28
CA VAL A 47 -2.50 11.61 9.73
C VAL A 47 -1.68 12.70 10.43
N ILE A 48 -0.47 12.98 9.96
CA ILE A 48 0.38 14.06 10.49
C ILE A 48 -0.33 15.40 10.36
N ARG A 49 -0.95 15.69 9.22
CA ARG A 49 -1.70 16.94 8.99
C ARG A 49 -2.83 17.09 10.02
N ILE A 50 -3.64 16.05 10.25
CA ILE A 50 -4.72 16.11 11.25
C ILE A 50 -4.16 16.35 12.65
N LEU A 51 -3.08 15.67 13.02
CA LEU A 51 -2.43 15.83 14.32
C LEU A 51 -1.87 17.25 14.50
N ALA A 52 -1.17 17.76 13.49
CA ALA A 52 -0.59 19.10 13.50
C ALA A 52 -1.68 20.17 13.63
N VAL A 53 -2.72 20.13 12.78
CA VAL A 53 -3.81 21.11 12.83
C VAL A 53 -4.53 21.06 14.19
N LYS A 54 -4.75 19.86 14.75
CA LYS A 54 -5.33 19.75 16.11
C LYS A 54 -4.42 20.31 17.21
N GLN A 55 -3.10 20.20 17.08
CA GLN A 55 -2.16 20.70 18.08
C GLN A 55 -1.98 22.22 18.01
N PHE A 56 -2.04 22.81 16.82
CA PHE A 56 -1.78 24.24 16.60
C PHE A 56 -3.03 25.12 16.64
N SER A 57 -4.22 24.57 16.42
CA SER A 57 -5.44 25.37 16.36
C SER A 57 -6.23 25.33 17.68
N SER A 58 -6.28 26.46 18.39
CA SER A 58 -7.30 26.75 19.42
C SER A 58 -8.65 27.13 18.78
N HIS A 59 -8.66 27.36 17.47
CA HIS A 59 -9.85 27.69 16.69
C HIS A 59 -10.37 26.46 15.95
N GLN A 60 -11.69 26.32 16.00
CA GLN A 60 -12.46 25.18 15.55
C GLN A 60 -11.94 24.63 14.22
N PHE A 61 -11.38 23.41 14.27
CA PHE A 61 -11.21 22.58 13.09
C PHE A 61 -12.57 22.55 12.38
N SER A 62 -12.65 23.10 11.17
CA SER A 62 -13.91 23.13 10.42
C SER A 62 -14.41 21.70 10.28
N LYS A 63 -15.66 21.42 10.71
CA LYS A 63 -16.26 20.08 10.58
C LYS A 63 -16.14 19.54 9.16
N ALA A 64 -16.18 20.42 8.16
CA ALA A 64 -16.03 20.08 6.74
C ALA A 64 -14.60 19.63 6.39
N GLU A 65 -13.56 20.27 6.92
CA GLU A 65 -12.17 19.84 6.68
C GLU A 65 -11.88 18.48 7.31
N PHE A 66 -12.42 18.25 8.51
CA PHE A 66 -12.26 16.97 9.20
C PHE A 66 -12.96 15.84 8.44
N GLN A 67 -14.20 16.08 7.99
CA GLN A 67 -14.94 15.13 7.17
C GLN A 67 -14.21 14.82 5.86
N ARG A 68 -13.65 15.83 5.19
CA ARG A 68 -12.87 15.61 3.95
C ARG A 68 -11.65 14.74 4.19
N ASP A 69 -10.87 15.04 5.23
CA ASP A 69 -9.65 14.28 5.52
C ASP A 69 -9.97 12.87 6.02
N PHE A 70 -11.10 12.69 6.71
CA PHE A 70 -11.60 11.37 7.11
C PHE A 70 -12.03 10.53 5.89
N LEU A 71 -12.78 11.13 4.96
CA LEU A 71 -13.21 10.47 3.72
C LEU A 71 -12.02 10.12 2.81
N LEU A 72 -10.99 10.98 2.80
CA LEU A 72 -9.73 10.68 2.12
C LEU A 72 -9.00 9.47 2.77
N MET A 73 -9.00 9.35 4.09
CA MET A 73 -8.44 8.16 4.75
C MET A 73 -9.21 6.89 4.41
N GLU A 74 -10.54 6.94 4.37
CA GLU A 74 -11.34 5.77 3.96
C GLU A 74 -11.00 5.32 2.54
N LEU A 75 -10.75 6.26 1.62
CA LEU A 75 -10.31 5.94 0.27
C LEU A 75 -8.91 5.29 0.27
N LEU A 76 -7.95 5.91 0.97
CA LEU A 76 -6.57 5.42 1.05
C LEU A 76 -6.48 4.05 1.71
N ILE A 77 -7.36 3.72 2.65
CA ILE A 77 -7.37 2.39 3.27
C ILE A 77 -7.77 1.31 2.27
N ASN A 78 -8.76 1.56 1.41
CA ASN A 78 -9.29 0.55 0.49
C ASN A 78 -8.46 0.40 -0.80
N PHE A 79 -7.65 1.40 -1.13
CA PHE A 79 -6.85 1.42 -2.35
C PHE A 79 -5.79 0.29 -2.40
N PRO A 80 -5.04 -0.03 -1.31
CA PRO A 80 -4.10 -1.15 -1.27
C PRO A 80 -4.68 -2.52 -1.59
N VAL A 81 -5.86 -2.84 -1.08
CA VAL A 81 -6.52 -4.14 -1.36
C VAL A 81 -6.87 -4.23 -2.84
N THR A 82 -7.41 -3.14 -3.40
CA THR A 82 -7.76 -3.07 -4.82
C THR A 82 -6.53 -3.27 -5.71
N LEU A 83 -5.41 -2.63 -5.37
CA LEU A 83 -4.14 -2.80 -6.06
C LEU A 83 -3.57 -4.23 -5.93
N GLY A 84 -3.70 -4.86 -4.76
CA GLY A 84 -3.29 -6.26 -4.56
C GLY A 84 -4.10 -7.23 -5.44
N VAL A 85 -5.41 -7.03 -5.55
CA VAL A 85 -6.28 -7.82 -6.43
C VAL A 85 -5.91 -7.60 -7.91
N ILE A 86 -5.71 -6.34 -8.32
CA ILE A 86 -5.31 -6.01 -9.69
C ILE A 86 -3.97 -6.66 -10.04
N GLY A 87 -2.98 -6.60 -9.15
CA GLY A 87 -1.69 -7.25 -9.37
C GLY A 87 -1.80 -8.75 -9.50
N THR A 88 -2.61 -9.39 -8.66
CA THR A 88 -2.90 -10.82 -8.76
C THR A 88 -3.47 -11.20 -10.13
N LEU A 89 -4.43 -10.43 -10.64
CA LEU A 89 -5.00 -10.66 -11.97
C LEU A 89 -3.97 -10.47 -13.09
N ILE A 90 -3.09 -9.47 -12.97
CA ILE A 90 -2.01 -9.22 -13.92
C ILE A 90 -1.00 -10.37 -13.92
N ALA A 91 -0.57 -10.84 -12.75
CA ALA A 91 0.34 -11.99 -12.63
C ALA A 91 -0.24 -13.23 -13.32
N ILE A 92 -1.51 -13.54 -13.06
CA ILE A 92 -2.18 -14.69 -13.67
C ILE A 92 -2.28 -14.52 -15.21
N SER A 93 -2.58 -13.32 -15.69
CA SER A 93 -2.62 -13.02 -17.13
C SER A 93 -1.25 -13.18 -17.81
N ILE A 94 -0.17 -12.77 -17.13
CA ILE A 94 1.19 -12.99 -17.61
C ILE A 94 1.53 -14.49 -17.61
N ALA A 95 1.11 -15.24 -16.59
CA ALA A 95 1.30 -16.68 -16.51
C ALA A 95 0.67 -17.40 -17.70
N THR A 96 -0.60 -17.08 -17.99
CA THR A 96 -1.36 -17.72 -19.07
C THR A 96 -0.84 -17.37 -20.45
N SER A 97 -0.35 -16.15 -20.67
CA SER A 97 0.27 -15.77 -21.96
C SER A 97 1.62 -16.48 -22.19
N LYS A 98 2.48 -16.59 -21.16
CA LYS A 98 3.78 -17.26 -21.27
C LYS A 98 3.68 -18.79 -21.34
N ALA A 99 2.63 -19.37 -20.76
CA ALA A 99 2.33 -20.80 -20.81
C ALA A 99 2.11 -21.32 -22.24
N GLN A 100 1.73 -20.46 -23.19
CA GLN A 100 1.50 -20.84 -24.58
C GLN A 100 2.79 -21.10 -25.38
N GLY A 101 3.97 -20.73 -24.85
CA GLY A 101 5.25 -20.82 -25.57
C GLY A 101 6.41 -21.46 -24.80
N SER A 102 6.18 -22.01 -23.60
CA SER A 102 7.26 -22.51 -22.73
C SER A 102 6.79 -23.60 -21.76
N ASN A 103 7.70 -24.11 -20.94
CA ASN A 103 7.42 -25.20 -20.00
C ASN A 103 6.45 -24.72 -18.91
N LEU A 104 5.21 -25.23 -18.97
CA LEU A 104 4.06 -24.75 -18.19
C LEU A 104 4.31 -24.68 -16.69
N SER A 105 5.05 -25.64 -16.12
CA SER A 105 5.24 -25.74 -14.67
C SER A 105 6.08 -24.59 -14.09
N THR A 106 7.18 -24.21 -14.74
CA THR A 106 8.07 -23.14 -14.26
C THR A 106 7.39 -21.78 -14.37
N VAL A 107 6.74 -21.51 -15.51
CA VAL A 107 5.99 -20.27 -15.73
C VAL A 107 4.82 -20.13 -14.76
N MET A 108 4.10 -21.22 -14.47
CA MET A 108 3.02 -21.17 -13.50
C MET A 108 3.56 -20.87 -12.09
N THR A 109 4.67 -21.48 -11.68
CA THR A 109 5.21 -21.31 -10.32
C THR A 109 5.66 -19.85 -10.08
N ASP A 110 6.47 -19.28 -10.98
CA ASP A 110 7.01 -17.92 -10.80
C ASP A 110 5.92 -16.84 -10.80
N ASN A 111 4.88 -17.00 -11.62
CA ASN A 111 3.78 -16.04 -11.69
C ASN A 111 2.73 -16.27 -10.59
N PHE A 112 2.59 -17.49 -10.07
CA PHE A 112 1.74 -17.75 -8.91
C PHE A 112 2.34 -17.13 -7.64
N ASP A 113 3.66 -17.18 -7.49
CA ASP A 113 4.36 -16.43 -6.44
C ASP A 113 4.13 -14.92 -6.58
N ALA A 114 4.18 -14.37 -7.81
CA ALA A 114 3.87 -12.97 -8.06
C ALA A 114 2.44 -12.59 -7.63
N ALA A 115 1.47 -13.46 -7.91
CA ALA A 115 0.08 -13.28 -7.54
C ALA A 115 -0.11 -13.28 -6.01
N ILE A 116 0.46 -14.27 -5.31
CA ILE A 116 0.40 -14.38 -3.85
C ILE A 116 1.04 -13.15 -3.20
N VAL A 117 2.26 -12.82 -3.63
CA VAL A 117 3.02 -11.71 -3.07
C VAL A 117 2.25 -10.40 -3.22
N SER A 118 1.68 -10.13 -4.40
CA SER A 118 0.91 -8.91 -4.64
C SER A 118 -0.31 -8.80 -3.71
N THR A 119 -1.06 -9.90 -3.53
CA THR A 119 -2.19 -9.95 -2.59
C THR A 119 -1.72 -9.70 -1.15
N VAL A 120 -0.68 -10.40 -0.71
CA VAL A 120 -0.16 -10.30 0.67
C VAL A 120 0.31 -8.89 0.96
N ILE A 121 1.07 -8.28 0.06
CA ILE A 121 1.57 -6.91 0.26
C ILE A 121 0.40 -5.92 0.26
N GLY A 122 -0.57 -6.02 -0.65
CA GLY A 122 -1.77 -5.18 -0.63
C GLY A 122 -2.54 -5.30 0.69
N GLY A 123 -2.69 -6.52 1.22
CA GLY A 123 -3.36 -6.77 2.51
C GLY A 123 -2.58 -6.24 3.72
N LEU A 124 -1.25 -6.35 3.72
CA LEU A 124 -0.40 -5.79 4.77
C LEU A 124 -0.47 -4.26 4.81
N VAL A 125 -0.42 -3.61 3.64
CA VAL A 125 -0.54 -2.16 3.53
C VAL A 125 -1.93 -1.70 3.97
N TYR A 126 -3.00 -2.39 3.57
CA TYR A 126 -4.35 -2.18 4.10
C TYR A 126 -4.37 -2.23 5.64
N GLY A 127 -3.82 -3.30 6.23
CA GLY A 127 -3.78 -3.48 7.68
C GLY A 127 -3.04 -2.34 8.38
N TYR A 128 -1.91 -1.90 7.81
CA TYR A 128 -1.16 -0.73 8.30
C TYR A 128 -2.02 0.54 8.27
N CYS A 129 -2.63 0.88 7.13
CA CYS A 129 -3.46 2.08 6.97
C CYS A 129 -4.66 2.04 7.93
N PHE A 130 -5.33 0.89 8.04
CA PHE A 130 -6.44 0.68 8.95
C PHE A 130 -6.05 0.89 10.43
N LEU A 131 -4.92 0.32 10.86
CA LEU A 131 -4.40 0.52 12.21
C LEU A 131 -4.08 2.00 12.48
N LEU A 132 -3.49 2.70 11.52
CA LEU A 132 -3.18 4.13 11.65
C LEU A 132 -4.43 4.99 11.83
N GLN A 133 -5.48 4.72 11.03
CA GLN A 133 -6.77 5.41 11.17
C GLN A 133 -7.40 5.11 12.54
N GLY A 134 -7.38 3.86 12.99
CA GLY A 134 -7.93 3.46 14.30
C GLY A 134 -7.19 4.12 15.47
N LEU A 135 -5.86 4.18 15.41
CA LEU A 135 -5.03 4.88 16.40
C LEU A 135 -5.33 6.38 16.42
N LEU A 136 -5.43 7.01 15.25
CA LEU A 136 -5.80 8.41 15.14
C LEU A 136 -7.19 8.67 15.73
N TYR A 137 -8.20 7.86 15.36
CA TYR A 137 -9.56 7.99 15.88
C TYR A 137 -9.59 7.88 17.41
N ARG A 138 -8.89 6.88 17.97
CA ARG A 138 -8.76 6.70 19.42
C ARG A 138 -8.10 7.90 20.10
N TYR A 139 -7.03 8.45 19.52
CA TYR A 139 -6.36 9.64 20.04
C TYR A 139 -7.28 10.87 19.99
N LEU A 140 -8.05 11.02 18.91
CA LEU A 140 -8.97 12.13 18.76
C LEU A 140 -10.10 12.08 19.78
N HIS A 141 -10.66 10.89 20.04
CA HIS A 141 -11.78 10.69 20.96
C HIS A 141 -11.37 10.80 22.43
N LYS A 142 -10.20 10.28 22.84
CA LYS A 142 -9.72 10.37 24.24
C LYS A 142 -9.60 11.81 24.76
N ARG A 143 -9.29 12.78 23.90
CA ARG A 143 -9.17 14.20 24.28
C ARG A 143 -10.50 14.98 24.29
N HIS A 144 -11.62 14.36 23.92
CA HIS A 144 -12.94 14.99 24.00
C HIS A 144 -13.65 14.77 25.35
N ILE A 145 -13.10 13.88 26.20
CA ILE A 145 -13.68 13.43 27.48
C ILE A 145 -12.89 13.98 28.69
N SER A 146 -11.77 14.67 28.46
CA SER A 146 -10.98 15.38 29.48
C SER A 146 -11.15 16.88 29.36
#